data_AF-A0A432R9I1-F1
#
_entry.id   AF-A0A432R9I1-F1
#
_cell.length_a   1.000
_cell.length_b   1.000
_cell.length_c   1.000
_cell.angle_alpha   90.00
_cell.angle_beta   90.00
_cell.angle_gamma   90.00
#
_symmetry.space_group_name_H-M   'P 1'
#
loop_
_entity.id
_entity.type
_entity.pdbx_description
1 polymer ?
#
loop_
_entity_poly.entity_id
_entity_poly.type
_entity_poly.pdbx_seq_one_letter_code
_entity_poly.pdbx_strand_id
1 'polypeptide(L)'
;MRGAWVKAAYTLEVYGFRLRGDGLVVVEGLVLAPFKALGIALLEVSLSIILLAASARLHLDIPGLPVPFTLQTLALQFLACVLGVRAPRVLLAYLALGLAGAPVFAHGGGPGYVLSPSFGYLLGFPIAAYVAGMLARPATYRRLLAASLTSLVPVYALGASWLGAWIHYSAGVGLLESLRKAVVTGMLVFIPWDVFKAFMAAALSIPVLRAYRAIR
;
A
#
# COMPACT_ATOMS: atom_id res chain seq x y z
N MET A 1 38.85 -38.07 9.09
CA MET A 1 37.52 -37.67 9.56
C MET A 1 37.46 -36.13 9.56
N ARG A 2 36.94 -35.52 8.49
CA ARG A 2 36.82 -34.06 8.38
C ARG A 2 35.47 -33.65 8.97
N GLY A 3 35.50 -32.84 10.03
CA GLY A 3 34.32 -32.37 10.73
C GLY A 3 33.41 -31.54 9.82
N ALA A 4 32.28 -32.12 9.45
CA ALA A 4 31.15 -31.43 8.85
C ALA A 4 30.49 -30.55 9.92
N TRP A 5 31.06 -29.37 10.14
CA TRP A 5 30.37 -28.31 10.87
C TRP A 5 29.28 -27.76 9.96
N VAL A 6 28.08 -28.31 10.12
CA VAL A 6 26.83 -27.71 9.65
C VAL A 6 26.72 -26.34 10.32
N LYS A 7 27.20 -25.29 9.65
CA LYS A 7 26.89 -23.91 10.00
C LYS A 7 25.39 -23.75 9.79
N ALA A 8 24.62 -23.88 10.87
CA ALA A 8 23.23 -23.48 10.91
C ALA A 8 23.16 -21.99 10.52
N ALA A 9 22.78 -21.74 9.27
CA ALA A 9 22.59 -20.40 8.75
C ALA A 9 21.34 -19.82 9.44
N TYR A 10 21.54 -19.04 10.50
CA TYR A 10 20.50 -18.18 11.02
C TYR A 10 20.04 -17.28 9.87
N THR A 11 18.84 -17.54 9.37
CA THR A 11 18.28 -16.78 8.27
C THR A 11 17.29 -15.81 8.91
N LEU A 12 17.79 -14.65 9.34
CA LEU A 12 16.91 -13.57 9.76
C LEU A 12 16.21 -13.04 8.52
N GLU A 13 14.92 -13.33 8.40
CA GLU A 13 14.06 -12.80 7.35
C GLU A 13 13.44 -11.49 7.82
N VAL A 14 13.90 -10.38 7.25
CA VAL A 14 13.38 -9.05 7.55
C VAL A 14 12.80 -8.51 6.24
N TYR A 15 11.47 -8.50 6.14
CA TYR A 15 10.73 -7.94 4.99
C TYR A 15 11.18 -8.48 3.61
N GLY A 16 11.48 -9.78 3.53
CA GLY A 16 11.92 -10.46 2.30
C GLY A 16 13.41 -10.33 1.97
N PHE A 17 14.19 -9.65 2.81
CA PHE A 17 15.65 -9.72 2.81
C PHE A 17 16.08 -10.78 3.81
N ARG A 18 16.88 -11.75 3.36
CA ARG A 18 17.42 -12.82 4.19
C ARG A 18 18.92 -12.64 4.34
N LEU A 19 19.38 -12.32 5.54
CA LEU A 19 20.80 -12.26 5.85
C LEU A 19 21.36 -13.68 5.93
N ARG A 20 22.43 -13.95 5.19
CA ARG A 20 23.15 -15.21 5.22
C ARG A 20 24.36 -15.08 6.14
N GLY A 21 24.75 -16.17 6.82
CA GLY A 21 25.84 -16.17 7.81
C GLY A 21 27.25 -15.84 7.27
N ASP A 22 27.39 -15.62 5.96
CA ASP A 22 28.58 -15.14 5.27
C ASP A 22 28.57 -13.61 5.01
N GLY A 23 27.56 -12.90 5.53
CA GLY A 23 27.40 -11.45 5.37
C GLY A 23 26.71 -11.02 4.06
N LEU A 24 26.29 -11.99 3.22
CA LEU A 24 25.54 -11.71 2.00
C LEU A 24 24.04 -11.58 2.28
N VAL A 25 23.37 -10.79 1.44
CA VAL A 25 21.94 -10.54 1.54
C VAL A 25 21.24 -11.27 0.40
N VAL A 26 20.28 -12.12 0.74
CA VAL A 26 19.44 -12.81 -0.24
C VAL A 26 18.15 -12.02 -0.43
N VAL A 27 17.93 -11.55 -1.65
CA VAL A 27 16.73 -10.81 -2.08
C VAL A 27 16.10 -11.60 -3.20
N GLU A 28 14.88 -12.09 -3.03
CA GLU A 28 14.18 -12.78 -4.13
C GLU A 28 15.00 -13.98 -4.70
N GLY A 29 15.80 -14.65 -3.87
CA GLY A 29 16.68 -15.75 -4.29
C GLY A 29 18.01 -15.31 -4.94
N LEU A 30 18.20 -14.01 -5.21
CA LEU A 30 19.48 -13.45 -5.63
C LEU A 30 20.38 -13.25 -4.40
N VAL A 31 21.60 -13.76 -4.45
CA VAL A 31 22.61 -13.53 -3.42
C VAL A 31 23.40 -12.28 -3.79
N LEU A 32 23.29 -11.23 -2.99
CA LEU A 32 23.85 -9.92 -3.26
C LEU A 32 24.75 -9.43 -2.14
N ALA A 33 25.76 -8.63 -2.50
CA ALA A 33 26.49 -7.83 -1.53
C ALA A 33 25.53 -6.81 -0.87
N PRO A 34 25.72 -6.46 0.43
CA PRO A 34 24.82 -5.56 1.17
C PRO A 34 24.52 -4.24 0.45
N PHE A 35 25.55 -3.62 -0.15
CA PHE A 35 25.39 -2.35 -0.88
C PHE A 35 24.47 -2.46 -2.11
N LYS A 36 24.54 -3.58 -2.86
CA LYS A 36 23.66 -3.82 -4.00
C LYS A 36 22.22 -4.08 -3.56
N ALA A 37 22.05 -4.86 -2.48
CA ALA A 37 20.73 -5.11 -1.90
C ALA A 37 20.07 -3.80 -1.40
N LEU A 38 20.85 -2.92 -0.77
CA LEU A 38 20.40 -1.60 -0.36
C LEU A 38 19.97 -0.74 -1.55
N GLY A 39 20.77 -0.69 -2.62
CA GLY A 39 20.41 0.07 -3.82
C GLY A 39 19.09 -0.35 -4.44
N ILE A 40 18.84 -1.67 -4.55
CA ILE A 40 17.55 -2.20 -5.04
C ILE A 40 16.40 -1.82 -4.11
N ALA A 41 16.59 -1.93 -2.79
CA ALA A 41 15.57 -1.57 -1.81
C ALA A 41 15.17 -0.08 -1.93
N LEU A 42 16.16 0.80 -2.04
CA LEU A 42 15.94 2.24 -2.18
C LEU A 42 15.22 2.58 -3.49
N LEU A 43 15.60 1.93 -4.59
CA LEU A 43 14.95 2.13 -5.89
C LEU A 43 13.48 1.69 -5.84
N GLU A 44 13.20 0.52 -5.27
CA GLU A 44 11.82 0.02 -5.14
C GLU A 44 10.95 0.96 -4.29
N VAL A 45 11.45 1.39 -3.12
CA VAL A 45 10.73 2.32 -2.25
C VAL A 45 10.50 3.65 -2.95
N SER A 46 11.53 4.21 -3.59
CA SER A 46 11.44 5.52 -4.26
C SER A 46 10.45 5.49 -5.42
N LEU A 47 10.52 4.48 -6.32
CA LEU A 47 9.60 4.35 -7.44
C LEU A 47 8.16 4.13 -6.97
N SER A 48 7.95 3.36 -5.89
CA SER A 48 6.63 3.14 -5.31
C SER A 48 6.05 4.42 -4.72
N ILE A 49 6.86 5.21 -4.00
CA ILE A 49 6.46 6.51 -3.45
C ILE A 49 6.11 7.48 -4.58
N ILE A 50 6.91 7.54 -5.64
CA ILE A 50 6.63 8.39 -6.81
C ILE A 50 5.30 8.01 -7.44
N LEU A 51 5.05 6.71 -7.65
CA LEU A 51 3.77 6.22 -8.19
C LEU A 51 2.59 6.62 -7.29
N LEU A 52 2.71 6.44 -5.97
CA LEU A 52 1.67 6.82 -5.00
C LEU A 52 1.43 8.33 -4.99
N ALA A 53 2.48 9.13 -4.96
CA ALA A 53 2.40 10.58 -4.94
C ALA A 53 1.77 11.13 -6.23
N ALA A 54 2.22 10.65 -7.39
CA ALA A 54 1.62 11.02 -8.68
C ALA A 54 0.13 10.65 -8.74
N SER A 55 -0.22 9.44 -8.29
CA SER A 55 -1.62 8.99 -8.25
C SER A 55 -2.48 9.75 -7.25
N ALA A 56 -1.91 10.24 -6.15
CA ALA A 56 -2.58 11.11 -5.18
C ALA A 56 -2.82 12.52 -5.74
N ARG A 57 -1.89 13.04 -6.56
CA ARG A 57 -2.06 14.33 -7.24
C ARG A 57 -3.11 14.28 -8.35
N LEU A 58 -3.32 13.13 -8.96
CA LEU A 58 -4.46 12.86 -9.85
C LEU A 58 -5.73 12.65 -9.03
N HIS A 59 -6.24 13.74 -8.45
CA HIS A 59 -7.48 13.76 -7.68
C HIS A 59 -8.49 14.76 -8.22
N LEU A 60 -9.76 14.52 -7.88
CA LEU A 60 -10.90 15.38 -8.17
C LEU A 60 -11.66 15.64 -6.88
N ASP A 61 -11.78 16.90 -6.51
CA ASP A 61 -12.62 17.34 -5.40
C ASP A 61 -14.06 17.48 -5.91
N ILE A 62 -14.91 16.52 -5.53
CA ILE A 62 -16.32 16.51 -5.91
C ILE A 62 -17.09 17.39 -4.92
N PRO A 63 -17.82 18.44 -5.39
CA PRO A 63 -18.60 19.30 -4.51
C PRO A 63 -19.55 18.50 -3.62
N GLY A 64 -19.51 18.76 -2.31
CA GLY A 64 -20.34 18.07 -1.32
C GLY A 64 -19.74 16.77 -0.76
N LEU A 65 -18.60 16.29 -1.27
CA LEU A 65 -17.88 15.17 -0.67
C LEU A 65 -16.68 15.67 0.15
N PRO A 66 -16.50 15.18 1.40
CA PRO A 66 -15.39 15.60 2.26
C PRO A 66 -14.05 14.94 1.90
N VAL A 67 -14.06 13.91 1.05
CA VAL A 67 -12.89 13.14 0.67
C VAL A 67 -12.70 13.24 -0.86
N PRO A 68 -11.49 13.51 -1.35
CA PRO A 68 -11.24 13.59 -2.78
C PRO A 68 -11.38 12.22 -3.45
N PHE A 69 -11.86 12.21 -4.69
CA PHE A 69 -11.65 11.07 -5.57
C PHE A 69 -10.20 11.04 -6.03
N THR A 70 -9.46 9.94 -5.83
CA THR A 70 -8.04 9.84 -6.25
C THR A 70 -7.75 8.57 -7.05
N LEU A 71 -6.65 8.55 -7.81
CA LEU A 71 -6.10 7.31 -8.38
C LEU A 71 -5.20 6.55 -7.40
N GLN A 72 -5.08 7.01 -6.17
CA GLN A 72 -4.13 6.46 -5.22
C GLN A 72 -4.45 5.02 -4.77
N THR A 73 -5.74 4.68 -4.70
CA THR A 73 -6.20 3.31 -4.41
C THR A 73 -5.79 2.32 -5.51
N LEU A 74 -5.74 2.75 -6.78
CA LEU A 74 -5.21 1.94 -7.89
C LEU A 74 -3.71 1.63 -7.68
N ALA A 75 -2.92 2.64 -7.33
CA ALA A 75 -1.49 2.47 -7.06
C ALA A 75 -1.24 1.52 -5.87
N LEU A 76 -2.00 1.66 -4.79
CA LEU A 76 -1.98 0.75 -3.65
C LEU A 76 -2.24 -0.71 -4.08
N GLN A 77 -3.34 -0.95 -4.80
CA GLN A 77 -3.74 -2.28 -5.25
C GLN A 77 -2.69 -2.91 -6.17
N PHE A 78 -2.16 -2.13 -7.11
CA PHE A 78 -1.09 -2.54 -8.01
C PHE A 78 0.20 -2.90 -7.24
N LEU A 79 0.65 -2.03 -6.34
CA LEU A 79 1.85 -2.28 -5.54
C LEU A 79 1.69 -3.51 -4.64
N ALA A 80 0.52 -3.73 -4.06
CA ALA A 80 0.22 -4.94 -3.29
C ALA A 80 0.31 -6.20 -4.16
N CYS A 81 -0.23 -6.17 -5.39
CA CYS A 81 -0.15 -7.29 -6.32
C CYS A 81 1.29 -7.60 -6.77
N VAL A 82 2.07 -6.57 -7.05
CA VAL A 82 3.45 -6.69 -7.55
C VAL A 82 4.41 -7.10 -6.42
N LEU A 83 4.46 -6.32 -5.34
CA LEU A 83 5.41 -6.49 -4.24
C LEU A 83 5.00 -7.57 -3.23
N GLY A 84 3.73 -8.00 -3.23
CA GLY A 84 3.22 -8.99 -2.29
C GLY A 84 3.33 -8.52 -0.85
N VAL A 85 3.74 -9.42 0.06
CA VAL A 85 3.92 -9.14 1.50
C VAL A 85 4.94 -8.03 1.80
N ARG A 86 5.74 -7.61 0.82
CA ARG A 86 6.70 -6.50 0.96
C ARG A 86 6.05 -5.14 0.78
N ALA A 87 4.87 -5.06 0.17
CA ALA A 87 4.18 -3.79 -0.10
C ALA A 87 4.01 -2.88 1.13
N PRO A 88 3.64 -3.35 2.34
CA PRO A 88 3.44 -2.47 3.49
C PRO A 88 4.60 -1.53 3.80
N ARG A 89 5.84 -1.96 3.52
CA ARG A 89 7.04 -1.12 3.76
C ARG A 89 7.03 0.18 2.95
N VAL A 90 6.56 0.12 1.70
CA VAL A 90 6.54 1.31 0.83
C VAL A 90 5.37 2.22 1.20
N LEU A 91 4.24 1.67 1.67
CA LEU A 91 3.11 2.46 2.17
C LEU A 91 3.44 3.15 3.50
N LEU A 92 4.16 2.47 4.40
CA LEU A 92 4.65 3.09 5.64
C LEU A 92 5.68 4.18 5.36
N ALA A 93 6.62 3.94 4.44
CA ALA A 93 7.57 4.97 4.01
C ALA A 93 6.87 6.17 3.38
N TYR A 94 5.85 5.96 2.55
CA TYR A 94 5.01 7.01 1.96
C TYR A 94 4.31 7.84 3.04
N LEU A 95 3.67 7.19 4.01
CA LEU A 95 3.02 7.86 5.15
C LEU A 95 4.02 8.68 5.97
N ALA A 96 5.16 8.08 6.34
CA ALA A 96 6.19 8.76 7.13
C ALA A 96 6.75 9.98 6.38
N LEU A 97 7.03 9.84 5.09
CA LEU A 97 7.54 10.93 4.26
C LEU A 97 6.52 12.08 4.15
N GLY A 98 5.25 11.75 3.93
CA GLY A 98 4.20 12.77 3.86
C GLY A 98 3.98 13.48 5.20
N LEU A 99 3.96 12.75 6.32
CA LEU A 99 3.84 13.35 7.64
C LEU A 99 5.08 14.16 8.05
N ALA A 100 6.26 13.81 7.54
CA ALA A 100 7.49 14.59 7.73
C ALA A 100 7.49 15.95 6.99
N GLY A 101 6.47 16.23 6.15
CA GLY A 101 6.30 17.51 5.48
C GLY A 101 6.42 17.48 3.97
N ALA A 102 6.80 16.33 3.38
CA ALA A 102 6.85 16.24 1.93
C ALA A 102 5.44 16.32 1.33
N PRO A 103 5.21 17.10 0.27
CA PRO A 103 3.87 17.32 -0.27
C PRO A 103 3.46 16.16 -1.21
N VAL A 104 3.36 14.94 -0.67
CA VAL A 104 3.11 13.71 -1.43
C VAL A 104 1.65 13.24 -1.37
N PHE A 105 0.85 13.74 -0.42
CA PHE A 105 -0.58 13.46 -0.32
C PHE A 105 -1.39 14.35 -1.28
N ALA A 106 -2.67 14.03 -1.46
CA ALA A 106 -3.55 14.73 -2.41
C ALA A 106 -3.55 16.26 -2.19
N HIS A 107 -3.74 16.66 -0.93
CA HIS A 107 -3.77 18.07 -0.50
C HIS A 107 -2.48 18.53 0.19
N GLY A 108 -1.32 18.03 -0.25
CA GLY A 108 -0.02 18.44 0.27
C GLY A 108 0.62 17.43 1.22
N GLY A 109 0.98 17.85 2.43
CA GLY A 109 1.72 17.04 3.40
C GLY A 109 1.87 17.72 4.76
N GLY A 110 2.62 17.10 5.65
CA GLY A 110 2.94 17.58 7.00
C GLY A 110 2.13 16.93 8.12
N PRO A 111 2.52 17.17 9.39
CA PRO A 111 1.88 16.54 10.55
C PRO A 111 0.39 16.91 10.69
N GLY A 112 0.02 18.13 10.29
CA GLY A 112 -1.36 18.60 10.29
C GLY A 112 -2.29 17.80 9.38
N TYR A 113 -1.75 17.04 8.41
CA TYR A 113 -2.53 16.17 7.54
C TYR A 113 -3.29 15.09 8.32
N VAL A 114 -2.85 14.76 9.54
CA VAL A 114 -3.61 13.87 10.43
C VAL A 114 -5.03 14.39 10.64
N LEU A 115 -5.25 15.71 10.68
CA LEU A 115 -6.58 16.31 10.86
C LEU A 115 -7.44 16.31 9.58
N SER A 116 -6.92 15.79 8.47
CA SER A 116 -7.67 15.68 7.21
C SER A 116 -8.80 14.65 7.33
N PRO A 117 -9.98 14.90 6.73
CA PRO A 117 -11.06 13.90 6.65
C PRO A 117 -10.63 12.61 5.91
N SER A 118 -9.63 12.70 5.03
CA SER A 118 -9.14 11.56 4.22
C SER A 118 -8.00 10.77 4.87
N PHE A 119 -7.46 11.20 6.02
CA PHE A 119 -6.27 10.59 6.59
C PHE A 119 -6.44 9.11 6.95
N GLY A 120 -7.61 8.73 7.48
CA GLY A 120 -7.88 7.33 7.85
C GLY A 120 -7.78 6.34 6.68
N TYR A 121 -8.02 6.78 5.45
CA TYR A 121 -7.85 5.94 4.27
C TYR A 121 -6.36 5.60 4.07
N LEU A 122 -5.48 6.59 4.24
CA LEU A 122 -4.03 6.39 4.17
C LEU A 122 -3.52 5.48 5.29
N LEU A 123 -4.08 5.58 6.49
CA LEU A 123 -3.79 4.63 7.59
C LEU A 123 -4.19 3.19 7.24
N GLY A 124 -5.24 3.02 6.43
CA GLY A 124 -5.65 1.71 5.93
C GLY A 124 -4.70 1.10 4.90
N PHE A 125 -3.88 1.89 4.23
CA PHE A 125 -3.06 1.43 3.10
C PHE A 125 -2.02 0.36 3.49
N PRO A 126 -1.22 0.49 4.57
CA PRO A 126 -0.28 -0.56 4.95
C PRO A 126 -0.96 -1.91 5.23
N ILE A 127 -2.11 -1.89 5.90
CA ILE A 127 -2.88 -3.11 6.24
C ILE A 127 -3.49 -3.71 4.98
N ALA A 128 -4.10 -2.87 4.13
CA ALA A 128 -4.62 -3.26 2.83
C ALA A 128 -3.57 -3.92 1.94
N ALA A 129 -2.38 -3.31 1.88
CA ALA A 129 -1.26 -3.82 1.12
C ALA A 129 -0.77 -5.17 1.65
N TYR A 130 -0.77 -5.37 2.96
CA TYR A 130 -0.39 -6.64 3.58
C TYR A 130 -1.39 -7.75 3.22
N VAL A 131 -2.69 -7.52 3.46
CA VAL A 131 -3.77 -8.48 3.20
C VAL A 131 -3.82 -8.86 1.72
N ALA A 132 -3.82 -7.87 0.83
CA ALA A 132 -3.82 -8.13 -0.61
C ALA A 132 -2.51 -8.78 -1.07
N GLY A 133 -1.37 -8.36 -0.52
CA GLY A 133 -0.06 -8.91 -0.83
C GLY A 133 0.08 -10.40 -0.49
N MET A 134 -0.54 -10.85 0.61
CA MET A 134 -0.63 -12.27 0.96
C MET A 134 -1.48 -13.06 -0.04
N LEU A 135 -2.56 -12.46 -0.54
CA LEU A 135 -3.51 -13.11 -1.43
C LEU A 135 -3.07 -13.10 -2.90
N ALA A 136 -2.17 -12.19 -3.30
CA ALA A 136 -1.73 -11.95 -4.67
C ALA A 136 -0.92 -13.11 -5.32
N ARG A 137 -0.83 -14.26 -4.66
CA ARG A 137 -0.15 -15.47 -5.13
C ARG A 137 -1.12 -16.66 -5.15
N PRO A 138 -1.10 -17.51 -6.20
CA PRO A 138 -0.33 -17.37 -7.44
C PRO A 138 -0.82 -16.18 -8.30
N ALA A 139 0.07 -15.60 -9.12
CA ALA A 139 -0.21 -14.41 -9.93
C ALA A 139 -1.10 -14.68 -11.15
N THR A 140 -2.32 -15.16 -10.93
CA THR A 140 -3.37 -15.27 -11.95
C THR A 140 -4.29 -14.06 -11.87
N TYR A 141 -4.91 -13.68 -12.99
CA TYR A 141 -5.78 -12.49 -13.03
C TYR A 141 -6.88 -12.54 -11.95
N ARG A 142 -7.57 -13.68 -11.83
CA ARG A 142 -8.62 -13.89 -10.82
C ARG A 142 -8.11 -13.70 -9.39
N ARG A 143 -6.90 -14.20 -9.09
CA ARG A 143 -6.31 -14.10 -7.76
C ARG A 143 -5.85 -12.68 -7.45
N LEU A 144 -5.26 -11.98 -8.42
CA LEU A 144 -4.87 -10.57 -8.29
C LEU A 144 -6.08 -9.64 -8.17
N LEU A 145 -7.17 -9.94 -8.87
CA LEU A 145 -8.44 -9.22 -8.73
C LEU A 145 -9.03 -9.44 -7.33
N ALA A 146 -9.09 -10.69 -6.86
CA ALA A 146 -9.55 -10.98 -5.50
C ALA A 146 -8.70 -10.26 -4.45
N ALA A 147 -7.37 -10.30 -4.58
CA ALA A 147 -6.46 -9.56 -3.71
C ALA A 147 -6.75 -8.05 -3.72
N SER A 148 -6.86 -7.44 -4.91
CA SER A 148 -7.17 -6.02 -5.06
C SER A 148 -8.52 -5.64 -4.44
N LEU A 149 -9.57 -6.46 -4.62
CA LEU A 149 -10.87 -6.21 -4.01
C LEU A 149 -10.83 -6.35 -2.49
N THR A 150 -10.13 -7.36 -1.95
CA THR A 150 -10.00 -7.53 -0.49
C THR A 150 -9.22 -6.39 0.18
N SER A 151 -8.33 -5.71 -0.57
CA SER A 151 -7.62 -4.53 -0.05
C SER A 151 -8.57 -3.39 0.35
N LEU A 152 -9.76 -3.31 -0.26
CA LEU A 152 -10.73 -2.25 0.02
C LEU A 152 -11.31 -2.34 1.44
N VAL A 153 -11.34 -3.54 2.03
CA VAL A 153 -11.91 -3.76 3.37
C VAL A 153 -11.18 -2.94 4.43
N PRO A 154 -9.86 -3.09 4.65
CA PRO A 154 -9.13 -2.26 5.61
C PRO A 154 -9.06 -0.78 5.22
N VAL A 155 -9.04 -0.45 3.92
CA VAL A 155 -9.08 0.96 3.45
C VAL A 155 -10.36 1.64 3.91
N TYR A 156 -11.52 1.04 3.65
CA TYR A 156 -12.81 1.62 4.02
C TYR A 156 -13.12 1.48 5.51
N ALA A 157 -12.68 0.39 6.17
CA ALA A 157 -12.88 0.24 7.61
C ALA A 157 -12.20 1.38 8.37
N LEU A 158 -10.92 1.66 8.08
CA LEU A 158 -10.21 2.75 8.74
C LEU A 158 -10.59 4.13 8.20
N GLY A 159 -10.81 4.24 6.88
CA GLY A 159 -11.22 5.46 6.22
C GLY A 159 -12.58 5.98 6.70
N ALA A 160 -13.62 5.14 6.66
CA ALA A 160 -14.97 5.54 7.07
C ALA A 160 -15.08 5.74 8.58
N SER A 161 -14.38 4.95 9.40
CA SER A 161 -14.33 5.19 10.85
C SER A 161 -13.66 6.53 11.19
N TRP A 162 -12.54 6.85 10.53
CA TRP A 162 -11.87 8.14 10.69
C TRP A 162 -12.75 9.30 10.23
N LEU A 163 -13.33 9.20 9.04
CA LEU A 163 -14.21 10.23 8.49
C LEU A 163 -15.45 10.45 9.38
N GLY A 164 -16.03 9.37 9.93
CA GLY A 164 -17.14 9.47 10.87
C GLY A 164 -16.76 10.21 12.15
N ALA A 165 -15.59 9.92 12.72
CA ALA A 165 -15.07 10.67 13.86
C ALA A 165 -14.82 12.14 13.48
N TRP A 166 -14.22 12.39 12.32
CA TRP A 166 -13.96 13.75 11.82
C TRP A 166 -15.25 14.56 11.66
N ILE A 167 -16.31 13.99 11.07
CA ILE A 167 -17.63 14.62 10.93
C ILE A 167 -18.26 14.89 12.30
N HIS A 168 -18.15 13.94 13.23
CA HIS A 168 -18.67 14.11 14.59
C HIS A 168 -18.03 15.33 15.27
N TYR A 169 -16.71 15.45 15.21
CA TYR A 169 -15.99 16.56 15.81
C TYR A 169 -16.18 17.90 15.07
N SER A 170 -16.24 17.90 13.74
CA SER A 170 -16.30 19.13 12.95
C SER A 170 -17.72 19.71 12.83
N ALA A 171 -18.75 18.86 12.72
CA ALA A 171 -20.13 19.29 12.52
C ALA A 171 -21.01 19.14 13.78
N GLY A 172 -20.48 18.60 14.89
CA GLY A 172 -21.21 18.49 16.16
C GLY A 172 -22.44 17.57 16.13
N VAL A 173 -22.55 16.72 15.11
CA VAL A 173 -23.66 15.76 14.96
C VAL A 173 -23.38 14.46 15.70
N GLY A 174 -24.41 13.72 16.12
CA GLY A 174 -24.23 12.45 16.85
C GLY A 174 -23.35 11.42 16.12
N LEU A 175 -22.63 10.58 16.87
CA LEU A 175 -21.66 9.62 16.31
C LEU A 175 -22.29 8.67 15.28
N LEU A 176 -23.47 8.12 15.58
CA LEU A 176 -24.15 7.20 14.66
C LEU A 176 -24.49 7.87 13.33
N GLU A 177 -24.98 9.11 13.38
CA GLU A 177 -25.31 9.90 12.20
C GLU A 177 -24.04 10.25 11.40
N SER A 178 -22.96 10.58 12.10
CA SER A 178 -21.66 10.86 11.49
C SER A 178 -21.10 9.64 10.74
N LEU A 179 -21.20 8.45 11.34
CA LEU A 179 -20.79 7.20 10.70
C LEU A 179 -21.66 6.87 9.48
N ARG A 180 -22.98 7.08 9.57
CA ARG A 180 -23.89 6.91 8.41
C ARG A 180 -23.49 7.83 7.26
N LYS A 181 -23.25 9.12 7.55
CA LYS A 181 -22.76 10.08 6.56
C LYS A 181 -21.43 9.64 5.97
N ALA A 182 -20.46 9.24 6.80
CA ALA A 182 -19.16 8.77 6.34
C ALA A 182 -19.24 7.54 5.43
N VAL A 183 -20.14 6.60 5.71
CA VAL A 183 -20.36 5.44 4.83
C VAL A 183 -20.90 5.88 3.48
N VAL A 184 -21.87 6.81 3.44
CA VAL A 184 -22.43 7.28 2.17
C VAL A 184 -21.42 8.12 1.40
N THR A 185 -20.85 9.16 2.01
CA THR A 185 -20.03 10.17 1.33
C THR A 185 -18.56 9.79 1.20
N GLY A 186 -18.08 8.83 1.98
CA GLY A 186 -16.69 8.40 2.02
C GLY A 186 -16.45 6.95 1.58
N MET A 187 -17.49 6.15 1.36
CA MET A 187 -17.34 4.75 0.96
C MET A 187 -18.23 4.40 -0.23
N LEU A 188 -19.56 4.45 -0.07
CA LEU A 188 -20.51 3.96 -1.08
C LEU A 188 -20.33 4.64 -2.44
N VAL A 189 -20.13 5.96 -2.47
CA VAL A 189 -19.92 6.73 -3.70
C VAL A 189 -18.63 6.30 -4.44
N PHE A 190 -17.61 5.83 -3.72
CA PHE A 190 -16.32 5.46 -4.31
C PHE A 190 -16.22 3.98 -4.72
N ILE A 191 -17.06 3.09 -4.18
CA ILE A 191 -17.02 1.65 -4.45
C ILE A 191 -17.01 1.33 -5.96
N PRO A 192 -17.90 1.86 -6.81
CA PRO A 192 -17.92 1.50 -8.23
C PRO A 192 -16.58 1.79 -8.91
N TRP A 193 -15.97 2.92 -8.56
CA TRP A 193 -14.69 3.34 -9.11
C TRP A 193 -13.52 2.54 -8.55
N ASP A 194 -13.52 2.23 -7.27
CA ASP A 194 -12.45 1.44 -6.63
C ASP A 194 -12.50 -0.03 -7.04
N VAL A 195 -13.70 -0.55 -7.36
CA VAL A 195 -13.86 -1.85 -8.03
C VAL A 195 -13.25 -1.77 -9.43
N PHE A 196 -13.59 -0.76 -10.25
CA PHE A 196 -12.99 -0.59 -11.57
C PHE A 196 -11.45 -0.51 -11.50
N LYS A 197 -10.90 0.24 -10.53
CA LYS A 197 -9.45 0.30 -10.27
C LYS A 197 -8.89 -1.07 -9.90
N ALA A 198 -9.61 -1.91 -9.16
CA ALA A 198 -9.16 -3.27 -8.85
C ALA A 198 -9.02 -4.15 -10.10
N PHE A 199 -9.93 -4.02 -11.07
CA PHE A 199 -9.81 -4.68 -12.38
C PHE A 199 -8.57 -4.21 -13.13
N MET A 200 -8.30 -2.91 -13.14
CA MET A 200 -7.11 -2.33 -13.75
C MET A 200 -5.82 -2.78 -13.05
N ALA A 201 -5.76 -2.71 -11.72
CA ALA A 201 -4.61 -3.13 -10.92
C ALA A 201 -4.23 -4.59 -11.23
N ALA A 202 -5.22 -5.48 -11.25
CA ALA A 202 -5.02 -6.88 -11.58
C ALA A 202 -4.49 -7.06 -13.02
N ALA A 203 -5.05 -6.35 -14.00
CA ALA A 203 -4.64 -6.44 -15.39
C ALA A 203 -3.20 -5.93 -15.60
N LEU A 204 -2.88 -4.76 -15.04
CA LEU A 204 -1.56 -4.12 -15.14
C LEU A 204 -0.47 -4.91 -14.41
N SER A 205 -0.82 -5.64 -13.35
CA SER A 205 0.14 -6.44 -12.59
C SER A 205 0.63 -7.69 -13.33
N ILE A 206 -0.19 -8.27 -14.23
CA ILE A 206 0.17 -9.49 -14.97
C ILE A 206 1.45 -9.33 -15.82
N PRO A 207 1.57 -8.35 -16.73
CA PRO A 207 2.77 -8.21 -17.56
C PRO A 207 4.02 -7.94 -16.71
N VAL A 208 3.90 -7.12 -15.65
CA VAL A 208 5.00 -6.82 -14.73
C VAL A 208 5.48 -8.08 -14.01
N LEU A 209 4.55 -8.88 -13.47
CA LEU A 209 4.89 -10.13 -12.77
C LEU A 209 5.43 -11.20 -13.73
N ARG A 210 5.01 -11.21 -15.01
CA ARG A 210 5.58 -12.08 -16.04
C ARG A 210 7.01 -11.68 -16.39
N ALA A 211 7.27 -10.39 -16.60
CA ALA A 211 8.62 -9.88 -16.85
C ALA A 211 9.56 -10.19 -15.67
N TYR A 212 9.07 -9.99 -14.44
CA TYR A 212 9.83 -10.29 -13.23
C TYR A 212 10.19 -11.78 -13.11
N ARG A 213 9.27 -12.68 -13.48
CA ARG A 213 9.53 -14.12 -13.53
C ARG A 213 10.47 -14.55 -14.65
N ALA A 214 10.54 -13.80 -15.75
CA ALA A 214 11.40 -14.14 -16.89
C ALA A 214 12.88 -13.76 -16.67
N ILE A 215 13.14 -12.78 -15.80
CA ILE A 215 14.49 -12.32 -15.43
C ILE A 215 15.11 -13.18 -14.31
N ARG A 216 14.28 -13.98 -13.63
CA ARG A 216 14.66 -14.81 -12.49
C ARG A 216 14.88 -16.25 -12.91
#